data_AF-A0A0G1A6C4-F1
#
_entry.id   AF-A0A0G1A6C4-F1
#
_cell.length_a   1.000
_cell.length_b   1.000
_cell.length_c   1.000
_cell.angle_alpha   90.00
_cell.angle_beta   90.00
_cell.angle_gamma   90.00
#
_symmetry.space_group_name_H-M   'P 1'
#
loop_
_entity.id
_entity.type
_entity.pdbx_description
1 polymer ?
#
loop_
_entity_poly.entity_id
_entity_poly.type
_entity_poly.pdbx_seq_one_letter_code
_entity_poly.pdbx_strand_id
1 'polypeptide(L)'
;MVTDTREAGWKYAVNTLFEKAGIDLHLEQRKLTEVLRLPELKAELEALRQTGDIERISAKEREIADKIQDAVSRFPREENSQNPSEIVATQNINCVGASILGGSLLKEAGIVYLVGNLPRHSLLFVLTSDEQVLWRDMLFRGNNRYVTDPMIQGTNMDGNPLTVKDIIHFSNHPTTEGLMFEVVRGPFDLRFPWIPRNHKVLLTLFESEMGQKIQLLKNTALTLSDLGRIKEANEANRLAASFNPRDPDIFNNFGNSLLTLEHDNDALAAYRKAISIDPDTDNTYNALGYVLSTQGKFDEAIQCYREAIKNNPNIDYFYNNLGNALVHENKVAEAIDAYTRYVRAADPSENSKEIQKVKAKIQQLKQAI
;
A
#
# COMPACT_ATOMS: atom_id res chain seq x y z
N MET A 1 -9.83 13.82 12.66
CA MET A 1 -8.62 13.15 12.14
C MET A 1 -7.70 14.15 11.47
N VAL A 2 -8.21 14.85 10.46
CA VAL A 2 -7.48 15.84 9.67
C VAL A 2 -6.95 17.05 10.47
N THR A 3 -7.73 17.53 11.44
CA THR A 3 -7.49 18.82 12.08
C THR A 3 -6.76 18.73 13.44
N ASP A 4 -6.59 17.54 14.02
CA ASP A 4 -5.89 17.37 15.30
C ASP A 4 -4.78 16.32 15.17
N THR A 5 -3.58 16.82 14.87
CA THR A 5 -2.37 16.02 14.59
C THR A 5 -1.49 15.80 15.83
N ARG A 6 -1.92 16.27 17.02
CA ARG A 6 -1.23 16.01 18.29
C ARG A 6 -1.30 14.52 18.65
N GLU A 7 -0.29 14.03 19.34
CA GLU A 7 -0.04 12.59 19.61
C GLU A 7 -1.25 11.84 20.24
N ALA A 8 -2.03 12.51 21.09
CA ALA A 8 -3.27 11.97 21.66
C ALA A 8 -4.49 12.05 20.71
N GLY A 9 -4.48 12.99 19.75
CA GLY A 9 -5.62 13.32 18.90
C GLY A 9 -5.84 12.35 17.74
N TRP A 10 -4.76 11.82 17.14
CA TRP A 10 -4.91 10.88 16.04
C TRP A 10 -5.40 9.52 16.54
N LYS A 11 -4.76 8.91 17.57
CA LYS A 11 -5.22 7.64 18.19
C LYS A 11 -6.65 7.73 18.67
N TYR A 12 -7.04 8.82 19.34
CA TYR A 12 -8.44 9.05 19.71
C TYR A 12 -9.35 9.12 18.47
N ALA A 13 -8.96 9.87 17.43
CA ALA A 13 -9.73 9.93 16.19
C ALA A 13 -9.81 8.59 15.44
N VAL A 14 -8.76 7.76 15.48
CA VAL A 14 -8.76 6.38 14.95
C VAL A 14 -9.77 5.54 15.70
N ASN A 15 -9.68 5.53 17.03
CA ASN A 15 -10.56 4.73 17.87
C ASN A 15 -12.01 5.19 17.74
N THR A 16 -12.26 6.50 17.71
CA THR A 16 -13.60 7.03 17.44
C THR A 16 -14.10 6.69 16.02
N LEU A 17 -13.22 6.58 15.03
CA LEU A 17 -13.60 6.13 13.68
C LEU A 17 -14.02 4.66 13.69
N PHE A 18 -13.21 3.78 14.29
CA PHE A 18 -13.55 2.37 14.43
C PHE A 18 -14.79 2.16 15.31
N GLU A 19 -14.93 2.88 16.44
CA GLU A 19 -16.10 2.85 17.32
C GLU A 19 -17.39 3.29 16.61
N LYS A 20 -17.34 4.41 15.86
CA LYS A 20 -18.48 4.88 15.04
C LYS A 20 -18.84 3.90 13.92
N ALA A 21 -17.89 3.04 13.60
CA ALA A 21 -18.00 2.02 12.59
C ALA A 21 -18.13 0.62 13.23
N GLY A 22 -18.64 0.57 14.47
CA GLY A 22 -19.06 -0.66 15.16
C GLY A 22 -17.94 -1.58 15.64
N ILE A 23 -16.68 -1.14 15.55
CA ILE A 23 -15.50 -1.94 15.92
C ILE A 23 -14.80 -1.24 17.08
N ASP A 24 -14.83 -1.84 18.25
CA ASP A 24 -14.02 -1.38 19.37
C ASP A 24 -12.67 -2.14 19.36
N LEU A 25 -11.67 -1.57 18.67
CA LEU A 25 -10.31 -2.13 18.64
C LEU A 25 -9.70 -2.24 20.04
N HIS A 26 -10.09 -1.37 20.98
CA HIS A 26 -9.64 -1.46 22.37
C HIS A 26 -10.25 -2.66 23.07
N LEU A 27 -11.53 -2.93 22.84
CA LEU A 27 -12.19 -4.11 23.38
C LEU A 27 -11.55 -5.39 22.83
N GLU A 28 -11.30 -5.46 21.52
CA GLU A 28 -10.66 -6.63 20.92
C GLU A 28 -9.21 -6.81 21.37
N GLN A 29 -8.44 -5.72 21.50
CA GLN A 29 -7.11 -5.78 22.12
C GLN A 29 -7.19 -6.31 23.56
N ARG A 30 -8.08 -5.79 24.40
CA ARG A 30 -8.24 -6.25 25.79
C ARG A 30 -8.59 -7.73 25.88
N LYS A 31 -9.55 -8.19 25.08
CA LYS A 31 -9.93 -9.61 25.00
C LYS A 31 -8.73 -10.48 24.65
N LEU A 32 -7.95 -10.09 23.63
CA LEU A 32 -6.77 -10.83 23.23
C LEU A 32 -5.65 -10.78 24.27
N THR A 33 -5.42 -9.64 24.93
CA THR A 33 -4.47 -9.50 26.04
C THR A 33 -4.79 -10.51 27.14
N GLU A 34 -6.06 -10.63 27.54
CA GLU A 34 -6.52 -11.58 28.55
C GLU A 34 -6.35 -13.04 28.09
N VAL A 35 -6.80 -13.37 26.88
CA VAL A 35 -6.72 -14.72 26.31
C VAL A 35 -5.26 -15.19 26.16
N LEU A 36 -4.38 -14.29 25.73
CA LEU A 36 -2.97 -14.57 25.54
C LEU A 36 -2.17 -14.58 26.85
N ARG A 37 -2.74 -14.08 27.95
CA ARG A 37 -2.00 -13.83 29.20
C ARG A 37 -0.75 -12.97 28.95
N LEU A 38 -0.97 -11.88 28.23
CA LEU A 38 0.10 -11.01 27.76
C LEU A 38 0.92 -10.39 28.89
N PRO A 39 0.33 -9.97 30.04
CA PRO A 39 1.10 -9.49 31.19
C PRO A 39 2.07 -10.54 31.72
N GLU A 40 1.67 -11.80 31.79
CA GLU A 40 2.52 -12.90 32.23
C GLU A 40 3.65 -13.18 31.23
N LEU A 41 3.33 -13.24 29.93
CA LEU A 41 4.33 -13.42 28.88
C LEU A 41 5.36 -12.28 28.86
N LYS A 42 4.92 -11.03 29.09
CA LYS A 42 5.80 -9.88 29.22
C LYS A 42 6.72 -10.01 30.43
N ALA A 43 6.17 -10.36 31.59
CA ALA A 43 6.97 -10.54 32.81
C ALA A 43 8.01 -11.65 32.65
N GLU A 44 7.66 -12.76 31.98
CA GLU A 44 8.62 -13.82 31.63
C GLU A 44 9.73 -13.31 30.71
N LEU A 45 9.39 -12.53 29.67
CA LEU A 45 10.38 -11.95 28.76
C LEU A 45 11.30 -10.96 29.48
N GLU A 46 10.76 -10.10 30.35
CA GLU A 46 11.54 -9.16 31.15
C GLU A 46 12.47 -9.87 32.12
N ALA A 47 12.02 -10.95 32.76
CA ALA A 47 12.86 -11.79 33.61
C ALA A 47 13.99 -12.47 32.80
N LEU A 48 13.72 -12.94 31.59
CA LEU A 48 14.76 -13.48 30.70
C LEU A 48 15.76 -12.39 30.27
N ARG A 49 15.32 -11.17 30.01
CA ARG A 49 16.21 -10.05 29.68
C ARG A 49 17.22 -9.75 30.80
N GLN A 50 16.85 -10.01 32.07
CA GLN A 50 17.76 -9.86 33.21
C GLN A 50 18.87 -10.92 33.26
N THR A 51 18.69 -12.08 32.60
CA THR A 51 19.72 -13.13 32.59
C THR A 51 20.81 -12.87 31.56
N GLY A 52 20.54 -12.03 30.55
CA GLY A 52 21.45 -11.78 29.42
C GLY A 52 21.57 -12.93 28.43
N ASP A 53 20.73 -13.98 28.55
CA ASP A 53 20.74 -15.14 27.67
C ASP A 53 20.02 -14.83 26.35
N ILE A 54 20.77 -14.33 25.37
CA ILE A 54 20.24 -13.87 24.07
C ILE A 54 19.46 -14.95 23.33
N GLU A 55 19.88 -16.22 23.42
CA GLU A 55 19.19 -17.34 22.77
C GLU A 55 17.80 -17.54 23.37
N ARG A 56 17.71 -17.56 24.71
CA ARG A 56 16.41 -17.70 25.40
C ARG A 56 15.51 -16.47 25.24
N ILE A 57 16.09 -15.27 25.25
CA ILE A 57 15.36 -14.02 25.04
C ILE A 57 14.75 -14.02 23.64
N SER A 58 15.56 -14.21 22.60
CA SER A 58 15.08 -14.20 21.21
C SER A 58 14.10 -15.34 20.90
N ALA A 59 14.26 -16.51 21.51
CA ALA A 59 13.29 -17.59 21.43
C ALA A 59 11.93 -17.20 22.05
N LYS A 60 11.92 -16.55 23.22
CA LYS A 60 10.69 -16.05 23.85
C LYS A 60 10.05 -14.92 23.04
N GLU A 61 10.84 -14.02 22.45
CA GLU A 61 10.34 -12.96 21.57
C GLU A 61 9.61 -13.54 20.35
N ARG A 62 10.18 -14.58 19.72
CA ARG A 62 9.54 -15.31 18.61
C ARG A 62 8.27 -16.02 19.06
N GLU A 63 8.30 -16.71 20.21
CA GLU A 63 7.13 -17.40 20.78
C GLU A 63 5.96 -16.43 20.99
N ILE A 64 6.21 -15.29 21.64
CA ILE A 64 5.20 -14.27 21.91
C ILE A 64 4.62 -13.73 20.61
N ALA A 65 5.49 -13.37 19.65
CA ALA A 65 5.05 -12.83 18.37
C ALA A 65 4.22 -13.84 17.55
N ASP A 66 4.57 -15.14 17.60
CA ASP A 66 3.80 -16.21 16.97
C ASP A 66 2.42 -16.38 17.61
N LYS A 67 2.32 -16.33 18.94
CA LYS A 67 1.03 -16.41 19.65
C LYS A 67 0.12 -15.22 19.32
N ILE A 68 0.68 -14.01 19.29
CA ILE A 68 -0.07 -12.79 18.93
C ILE A 68 -0.63 -12.92 17.52
N GLN A 69 0.20 -13.31 16.55
CA GLN A 69 -0.25 -13.44 15.18
C GLN A 69 -1.26 -14.56 14.98
N ASP A 70 -1.04 -15.72 15.60
CA ASP A 70 -2.02 -16.81 15.54
C ASP A 70 -3.37 -16.32 16.08
N ALA A 71 -3.40 -15.61 17.21
CA ALA A 71 -4.63 -15.04 17.75
C ALA A 71 -5.29 -14.00 16.83
N VAL A 72 -4.53 -13.04 16.30
CA VAL A 72 -5.04 -12.01 15.39
C VAL A 72 -5.58 -12.62 14.09
N SER A 73 -4.89 -13.62 13.54
CA SER A 73 -5.31 -14.29 12.30
C SER A 73 -6.60 -15.11 12.43
N ARG A 74 -7.13 -15.31 13.66
CA ARG A 74 -8.40 -16.01 13.88
C ARG A 74 -9.61 -15.09 13.82
N PHE A 75 -9.41 -13.78 13.72
CA PHE A 75 -10.51 -12.86 13.49
C PHE A 75 -11.20 -13.21 12.17
N PRO A 76 -12.54 -13.14 12.11
CA PRO A 76 -13.26 -13.22 10.85
C PRO A 76 -12.61 -12.28 9.82
N ARG A 77 -12.38 -12.77 8.60
CA ARG A 77 -11.69 -12.01 7.54
C ARG A 77 -12.51 -12.02 6.27
N GLU A 78 -12.39 -10.95 5.50
CA GLU A 78 -12.97 -10.85 4.16
C GLU A 78 -11.82 -10.76 3.16
N GLU A 79 -11.55 -11.87 2.47
CA GLU A 79 -10.36 -12.03 1.61
C GLU A 79 -10.30 -11.02 0.45
N ASN A 80 -11.44 -10.48 0.05
CA ASN A 80 -11.57 -9.55 -1.08
C ASN A 80 -11.71 -8.08 -0.65
N SER A 81 -11.73 -7.79 0.66
CA SER A 81 -11.94 -6.45 1.17
C SER A 81 -10.64 -5.68 1.31
N GLN A 82 -10.46 -4.67 0.45
CA GLN A 82 -9.41 -3.65 0.61
C GLN A 82 -9.94 -2.39 1.32
N ASN A 83 -11.22 -2.37 1.69
CA ASN A 83 -11.90 -1.18 2.19
C ASN A 83 -12.08 -1.23 3.72
N PRO A 84 -11.46 -0.30 4.48
CA PRO A 84 -11.75 -0.12 5.90
C PRO A 84 -13.23 -0.03 6.29
N SER A 85 -14.12 0.45 5.41
CA SER A 85 -15.57 0.52 5.68
C SER A 85 -16.30 -0.82 5.54
N GLU A 86 -15.71 -1.83 4.90
CA GLU A 86 -16.29 -3.17 4.86
C GLU A 86 -15.99 -3.93 6.16
N ILE A 87 -14.88 -3.63 6.84
CA ILE A 87 -14.58 -4.12 8.19
C ILE A 87 -15.78 -3.88 9.14
N VAL A 88 -16.44 -2.76 8.94
CA VAL A 88 -17.55 -2.19 9.71
C VAL A 88 -18.86 -2.86 9.38
N ALA A 89 -19.09 -3.11 8.09
CA ALA A 89 -20.33 -3.72 7.61
C ALA A 89 -20.38 -5.22 7.91
N THR A 90 -19.24 -5.90 7.94
CA THR A 90 -19.17 -7.37 8.01
C THR A 90 -18.52 -7.91 9.28
N GLN A 91 -18.02 -7.04 10.17
CA GLN A 91 -17.24 -7.41 11.36
C GLN A 91 -15.98 -8.23 11.03
N ASN A 92 -15.47 -8.11 9.80
CA ASN A 92 -14.28 -8.81 9.33
C ASN A 92 -13.04 -7.92 9.38
N ILE A 93 -11.91 -8.40 9.90
CA ILE A 93 -10.65 -7.64 9.88
C ILE A 93 -9.96 -7.73 8.51
N ASN A 94 -9.44 -6.61 8.01
CA ASN A 94 -8.56 -6.58 6.84
C ASN A 94 -7.08 -6.49 7.26
N CYS A 95 -6.15 -6.42 6.30
CA CYS A 95 -4.71 -6.45 6.59
C CYS A 95 -4.25 -5.29 7.48
N VAL A 96 -4.88 -4.13 7.35
CA VAL A 96 -4.57 -2.92 8.11
C VAL A 96 -5.05 -3.05 9.55
N GLY A 97 -6.30 -3.47 9.75
CA GLY A 97 -6.83 -3.74 11.08
C GLY A 97 -6.00 -4.78 11.82
N ALA A 98 -5.63 -5.87 11.13
CA ALA A 98 -4.82 -6.94 11.71
C ALA A 98 -3.41 -6.46 12.09
N SER A 99 -2.81 -5.61 11.27
CA SER A 99 -1.51 -4.99 11.55
C SER A 99 -1.57 -4.00 12.72
N ILE A 100 -2.63 -3.20 12.83
CA ILE A 100 -2.84 -2.29 13.96
C ILE A 100 -3.03 -3.09 15.25
N LEU A 101 -3.96 -4.04 15.28
CA LEU A 101 -4.23 -4.89 16.44
C LEU A 101 -2.99 -5.69 16.86
N GLY A 102 -2.35 -6.32 15.88
CA GLY A 102 -1.12 -7.08 16.06
C GLY A 102 0.03 -6.24 16.61
N GLY A 103 0.26 -5.07 16.03
CA GLY A 103 1.30 -4.14 16.49
C GLY A 103 1.05 -3.64 17.91
N SER A 104 -0.21 -3.31 18.25
CA SER A 104 -0.57 -2.91 19.62
C SER A 104 -0.25 -4.00 20.64
N LEU A 105 -0.58 -5.26 20.34
CA LEU A 105 -0.26 -6.41 21.18
C LEU A 105 1.26 -6.66 21.29
N LEU A 106 2.01 -6.53 20.19
CA LEU A 106 3.47 -6.64 20.20
C LEU A 106 4.10 -5.56 21.09
N LYS A 107 3.63 -4.31 20.98
CA LYS A 107 4.07 -3.19 21.82
C LYS A 107 3.80 -3.47 23.29
N GLU A 108 2.59 -3.93 23.60
CA GLU A 108 2.17 -4.23 24.98
C GLU A 108 3.04 -5.33 25.60
N ALA A 109 3.37 -6.36 24.81
CA ALA A 109 4.25 -7.46 25.18
C ALA A 109 5.75 -7.08 25.27
N GLY A 110 6.12 -5.85 24.92
CA GLY A 110 7.52 -5.40 24.94
C GLY A 110 8.36 -5.94 23.78
N ILE A 111 7.73 -6.31 22.67
CA ILE A 111 8.38 -6.74 21.43
C ILE A 111 8.63 -5.53 20.53
N VAL A 112 9.87 -5.39 20.06
CA VAL A 112 10.24 -4.32 19.13
C VAL A 112 9.79 -4.71 17.72
N TYR A 113 9.08 -3.80 17.06
CA TYR A 113 8.69 -3.97 15.68
C TYR A 113 8.71 -2.67 14.88
N LEU A 114 8.92 -2.82 13.58
CA LEU A 114 8.74 -1.77 12.57
C LEU A 114 7.50 -2.08 11.73
N VAL A 115 7.03 -1.07 11.02
CA VAL A 115 5.86 -1.18 10.15
C VAL A 115 6.33 -1.01 8.71
N GLY A 116 6.08 -2.03 7.89
CA GLY A 116 6.34 -1.99 6.47
C GLY A 116 5.15 -1.41 5.73
N ASN A 117 5.36 -0.28 5.08
CA ASN A 117 4.38 0.30 4.17
C ASN A 117 4.60 -0.28 2.78
N LEU A 118 3.60 -1.02 2.29
CA LEU A 118 3.56 -1.62 0.97
C LEU A 118 2.33 -1.11 0.20
N PRO A 119 2.39 -1.14 -1.14
CA PRO A 119 1.21 -0.94 -1.97
C PRO A 119 0.09 -1.92 -1.59
N ARG A 120 -1.05 -1.37 -1.17
CA ARG A 120 -2.30 -2.11 -0.87
C ARG A 120 -2.19 -3.24 0.17
N HIS A 121 -1.12 -3.27 0.99
CA HIS A 121 -0.95 -4.28 2.03
C HIS A 121 -0.17 -3.76 3.24
N SER A 122 -0.28 -4.45 4.38
CA SER A 122 0.39 -4.09 5.63
C SER A 122 1.16 -5.26 6.21
N LEU A 123 2.41 -5.00 6.60
CA LEU A 123 3.28 -5.97 7.26
C LEU A 123 3.94 -5.37 8.51
N LEU A 124 4.21 -6.23 9.47
CA LEU A 124 5.02 -5.90 10.64
C LEU A 124 6.38 -6.60 10.55
N PHE A 125 7.42 -5.92 10.99
CA PHE A 125 8.79 -6.43 11.01
C PHE A 125 9.25 -6.52 12.46
N VAL A 126 9.26 -7.73 13.02
CA VAL A 126 9.69 -8.00 14.39
C VAL A 126 11.21 -8.10 14.43
N LEU A 127 11.82 -7.41 15.38
CA LEU A 127 13.25 -7.45 15.64
C LEU A 127 13.49 -8.24 16.92
N THR A 128 14.41 -9.20 16.86
CA THR A 128 14.76 -10.04 17.99
C THR A 128 16.16 -9.73 18.51
N SER A 129 16.39 -10.05 19.77
CA SER A 129 17.63 -9.75 20.51
C SER A 129 18.89 -10.42 19.93
N ASP A 130 18.72 -11.43 19.07
CA ASP A 130 19.79 -12.09 18.32
C ASP A 130 20.04 -11.46 16.93
N GLU A 131 19.69 -10.18 16.77
CA GLU A 131 19.91 -9.38 15.56
C GLU A 131 19.25 -10.00 14.31
N GLN A 132 18.08 -10.61 14.47
CA GLN A 132 17.26 -11.09 13.35
C GLN A 132 16.04 -10.20 13.14
N VAL A 133 15.60 -10.14 11.89
CA VAL A 133 14.39 -9.43 11.48
C VAL A 133 13.44 -10.44 10.87
N LEU A 134 12.21 -10.48 11.36
CA LEU A 134 11.15 -11.36 10.86
C LEU A 134 10.00 -10.51 10.34
N TRP A 135 9.59 -10.72 9.10
CA TRP A 135 8.36 -10.09 8.61
C TRP A 135 7.15 -10.97 8.94
N ARG A 136 6.03 -10.31 9.23
CA ARG A 136 4.78 -10.93 9.66
C ARG A 136 3.60 -10.28 8.96
N ASP A 137 2.78 -11.12 8.33
CA ASP A 137 1.46 -10.75 7.87
C ASP A 137 0.43 -11.22 8.89
N MET A 138 -0.19 -10.26 9.60
CA MET A 138 -1.07 -10.55 10.72
C MET A 138 -2.37 -11.27 10.32
N LEU A 139 -2.69 -11.37 9.03
CA LEU A 139 -3.83 -12.13 8.54
C LEU A 139 -3.57 -13.64 8.35
N PHE A 140 -2.31 -14.07 8.29
CA PHE A 140 -1.98 -15.46 7.93
C PHE A 140 -1.30 -16.22 9.05
N ARG A 141 -1.74 -17.47 9.27
CA ARG A 141 -1.05 -18.42 10.15
C ARG A 141 0.17 -19.00 9.44
N GLY A 142 1.31 -18.95 10.11
CA GLY A 142 2.53 -19.67 9.68
C GLY A 142 3.31 -19.06 8.52
N ASN A 143 2.96 -17.87 8.03
CA ASN A 143 3.64 -17.21 6.89
C ASN A 143 4.84 -16.33 7.29
N ASN A 144 5.44 -16.53 8.46
CA ASN A 144 6.53 -15.68 8.93
C ASN A 144 7.87 -16.17 8.42
N ARG A 145 8.69 -15.26 7.91
CA ARG A 145 10.05 -15.59 7.46
C ARG A 145 11.04 -14.57 7.97
N TYR A 146 12.27 -15.05 8.09
CA TYR A 146 13.42 -14.19 8.25
C TYR A 146 13.57 -13.29 7.03
N VAL A 147 13.89 -12.03 7.29
CA VAL A 147 14.46 -11.12 6.30
C VAL A 147 15.95 -11.43 6.21
N THR A 148 16.46 -11.58 4.99
CA THR A 148 17.87 -11.88 4.73
C THR A 148 18.44 -10.86 3.76
N ASP A 149 19.76 -10.61 3.81
CA ASP A 149 20.40 -9.62 2.93
C ASP A 149 20.08 -9.82 1.43
N PRO A 150 20.04 -11.07 0.87
CA PRO A 150 19.67 -11.27 -0.53
C PRO A 150 18.26 -10.81 -0.91
N MET A 151 17.37 -10.58 0.07
CA MET A 151 16.01 -10.10 -0.15
C MET A 151 15.93 -8.57 -0.26
N ILE A 152 16.99 -7.86 0.15
CA ILE A 152 17.05 -6.41 0.22
C ILE A 152 17.83 -5.89 -0.99
N GLN A 153 17.24 -4.97 -1.74
CA GLN A 153 17.90 -4.25 -2.82
C GLN A 153 17.88 -2.75 -2.56
N GLY A 154 18.97 -2.07 -2.91
CA GLY A 154 19.16 -0.64 -2.67
C GLY A 154 20.49 -0.36 -2.00
N THR A 155 20.82 0.92 -1.89
CA THR A 155 22.06 1.39 -1.27
C THR A 155 21.75 2.34 -0.13
N ASN A 156 22.55 2.29 0.93
CA ASN A 156 22.52 3.28 2.00
C ASN A 156 23.11 4.63 1.52
N MET A 157 23.14 5.63 2.40
CA MET A 157 23.63 6.99 2.06
C MET A 157 25.10 7.02 1.64
N ASP A 158 25.88 6.00 2.02
CA ASP A 158 27.30 5.87 1.66
C ASP A 158 27.50 5.11 0.32
N GLY A 159 26.41 4.72 -0.35
CA GLY A 159 26.44 3.97 -1.61
C GLY A 159 26.69 2.46 -1.43
N ASN A 160 26.71 1.94 -0.20
CA ASN A 160 26.88 0.52 0.09
C ASN A 160 25.54 -0.22 0.00
N PRO A 161 25.51 -1.52 -0.41
CA PRO A 161 24.30 -2.31 -0.40
C PRO A 161 23.63 -2.36 0.98
N LEU A 162 22.31 -2.18 1.02
CA LEU A 162 21.53 -2.33 2.24
C LEU A 162 21.47 -3.79 2.71
N THR A 163 21.44 -3.96 4.03
CA THR A 163 21.44 -5.26 4.71
C THR A 163 20.44 -5.28 5.87
N VAL A 164 20.23 -6.45 6.47
CA VAL A 164 19.43 -6.60 7.70
C VAL A 164 19.99 -5.73 8.84
N LYS A 165 21.32 -5.50 8.88
CA LYS A 165 21.93 -4.62 9.88
C LYS A 165 21.48 -3.17 9.74
N ASP A 166 21.23 -2.69 8.53
CA ASP A 166 20.71 -1.34 8.30
C ASP A 166 19.27 -1.21 8.83
N ILE A 167 18.45 -2.27 8.73
CA ILE A 167 17.12 -2.32 9.33
C ILE A 167 17.19 -2.24 10.86
N ILE A 168 18.10 -3.00 11.47
CA ILE A 168 18.34 -2.99 12.93
C ILE A 168 18.91 -1.64 13.38
N HIS A 169 19.81 -1.05 12.59
CA HIS A 169 20.32 0.28 12.88
C HIS A 169 19.19 1.32 12.86
N PHE A 170 18.33 1.28 11.84
CA PHE A 170 17.16 2.13 11.71
C PHE A 170 16.17 1.95 12.87
N SER A 171 15.93 0.73 13.35
CA SER A 171 15.02 0.52 14.49
C SER A 171 15.50 1.22 15.77
N ASN A 172 16.81 1.36 15.93
CA ASN A 172 17.43 2.06 17.05
C ASN A 172 17.54 3.59 16.81
N HIS A 173 17.55 4.01 15.54
CA HIS A 173 17.72 5.40 15.14
C HIS A 173 16.71 5.77 14.02
N PRO A 174 15.41 5.76 14.31
CA PRO A 174 14.40 5.97 13.28
C PRO A 174 14.46 7.41 12.77
N THR A 175 14.29 7.56 11.45
CA THR A 175 14.14 8.85 10.78
C THR A 175 12.72 9.03 10.30
N THR A 176 12.28 10.28 10.17
CA THR A 176 10.92 10.62 9.69
C THR A 176 10.66 10.17 8.25
N GLU A 177 11.71 10.03 7.44
CA GLU A 177 11.60 9.59 6.04
C GLU A 177 11.45 8.07 5.90
N GLY A 178 11.68 7.32 6.99
CA GLY A 178 11.71 5.87 6.97
C GLY A 178 12.97 5.30 6.30
N LEU A 179 13.13 3.98 6.39
CA LEU A 179 14.14 3.24 5.66
C LEU A 179 13.51 2.61 4.42
N MET A 180 13.89 3.10 3.25
CA MET A 180 13.38 2.64 1.96
C MET A 180 14.33 1.66 1.30
N PHE A 181 13.80 0.56 0.79
CA PHE A 181 14.52 -0.39 -0.05
C PHE A 181 13.56 -1.10 -1.01
N GLU A 182 14.12 -1.62 -2.09
CA GLU A 182 13.41 -2.50 -2.98
C GLU A 182 13.45 -3.93 -2.43
N VAL A 183 12.32 -4.61 -2.54
CA VAL A 183 12.21 -6.03 -2.22
C VAL A 183 11.95 -6.78 -3.51
N VAL A 184 12.82 -7.73 -3.83
CA VAL A 184 12.66 -8.59 -5.01
C VAL A 184 12.20 -9.96 -4.61
N ARG A 185 11.17 -10.45 -5.30
CA ARG A 185 10.75 -11.85 -5.22
C ARG A 185 11.78 -12.74 -5.92
N GLY A 186 12.86 -13.05 -5.22
CA GLY A 186 13.92 -13.97 -5.66
C GLY A 186 13.53 -15.46 -5.53
N PRO A 187 14.45 -16.39 -5.86
CA PRO A 187 14.23 -17.84 -5.68
C PRO A 187 14.06 -18.26 -4.20
N PHE A 188 14.43 -17.37 -3.27
CA PHE A 188 14.31 -17.56 -1.82
C PHE A 188 13.09 -16.79 -1.28
N ASP A 189 11.92 -17.39 -1.52
CA ASP A 189 10.69 -17.41 -0.72
C ASP A 189 10.19 -16.19 0.09
N LEU A 190 10.33 -14.96 -0.41
CA LEU A 190 9.29 -13.95 -0.19
C LEU A 190 8.07 -14.28 -1.04
N ARG A 191 7.30 -15.29 -0.62
CA ARG A 191 5.97 -15.53 -1.15
C ARG A 191 5.03 -14.45 -0.61
N PHE A 192 5.08 -13.26 -1.17
CA PHE A 192 3.92 -12.38 -1.19
C PHE A 192 2.97 -12.92 -2.25
N PRO A 193 1.84 -13.56 -1.91
CA PRO A 193 0.95 -14.16 -2.90
C PRO A 193 0.47 -13.14 -3.94
N TRP A 194 0.42 -11.85 -3.58
CA TRP A 194 -0.03 -10.74 -4.42
C TRP A 194 1.08 -10.04 -5.22
N ILE A 195 2.37 -10.34 -5.01
CA ILE A 195 3.47 -9.73 -5.79
C ILE A 195 3.91 -10.70 -6.90
N PRO A 196 3.80 -10.32 -8.19
CA PRO A 196 4.25 -11.16 -9.30
C PRO A 196 5.73 -11.54 -9.19
N ARG A 197 6.11 -12.70 -9.74
CA ARG A 197 7.54 -13.08 -9.83
C ARG A 197 8.29 -12.01 -10.65
N ASN A 198 9.51 -11.69 -10.24
CA ASN A 198 10.41 -10.72 -10.89
C ASN A 198 9.93 -9.25 -10.89
N HIS A 199 8.91 -8.89 -10.09
CA HIS A 199 8.60 -7.48 -9.83
C HIS A 199 9.36 -6.98 -8.61
N LYS A 200 9.89 -5.76 -8.72
CA LYS A 200 10.43 -5.00 -7.61
C LYS A 200 9.28 -4.32 -6.89
N VAL A 201 9.32 -4.32 -5.57
CA VAL A 201 8.36 -3.56 -4.77
C VAL A 201 9.12 -2.64 -3.84
N LEU A 202 8.80 -1.36 -3.93
CA LEU A 202 9.32 -0.35 -3.03
C LEU A 202 8.68 -0.54 -1.65
N LEU A 203 9.51 -0.79 -0.64
CA LEU A 203 9.09 -0.95 0.74
C LEU A 203 9.77 0.12 1.58
N THR A 204 8.97 0.83 2.38
CA THR A 204 9.48 1.78 3.37
C THR A 204 9.13 1.30 4.78
N LEU A 205 10.15 1.10 5.60
CA LEU A 205 10.00 0.81 7.02
C LEU A 205 9.88 2.12 7.80
N PHE A 206 8.91 2.17 8.71
CA PHE A 206 8.74 3.24 9.67
C PHE A 206 8.79 2.70 11.09
N GLU A 207 9.09 3.56 12.06
CA GLU A 207 8.88 3.20 13.46
C GLU A 207 7.38 2.93 13.70
N SER A 208 7.10 2.07 14.69
CA SER A 208 5.79 1.46 14.89
C SER A 208 4.62 2.45 14.87
N GLU A 209 4.77 3.59 15.52
CA GLU A 209 3.70 4.57 15.65
C GLU A 209 3.44 5.35 14.36
N MET A 210 4.48 5.96 13.79
CA MET A 210 4.39 6.68 12.52
C MET A 210 3.89 5.77 11.39
N GLY A 211 4.41 4.54 11.31
CA GLY A 211 4.02 3.60 10.26
C GLY A 211 2.55 3.22 10.31
N GLN A 212 2.02 2.93 11.51
CA GLN A 212 0.59 2.66 11.68
C GLN A 212 -0.27 3.87 11.30
N LYS A 213 0.17 5.08 11.66
CA LYS A 213 -0.51 6.33 11.30
C LYS A 213 -0.56 6.55 9.78
N ILE A 214 0.56 6.35 9.08
CA ILE A 214 0.62 6.45 7.61
C ILE A 214 -0.34 5.46 6.96
N GLN A 215 -0.29 4.18 7.38
CA GLN A 215 -1.17 3.15 6.83
C GLN A 215 -2.64 3.50 7.04
N LEU A 216 -3.02 3.96 8.22
CA LEU A 216 -4.41 4.34 8.46
C LEU A 216 -4.86 5.50 7.57
N LEU A 217 -4.04 6.54 7.45
CA LEU A 217 -4.36 7.70 6.62
C LEU A 217 -4.57 7.30 5.16
N LYS A 218 -3.67 6.47 4.60
CA LYS A 218 -3.78 5.93 3.23
C LYS A 218 -5.11 5.21 3.00
N ASN A 219 -5.42 4.28 3.89
CA ASN A 219 -6.61 3.44 3.72
C ASN A 219 -7.89 4.23 3.98
N THR A 220 -7.89 5.14 4.95
CA THR A 220 -9.02 6.05 5.20
C THR A 220 -9.26 6.96 4.00
N ALA A 221 -8.20 7.45 3.35
CA ALA A 221 -8.33 8.26 2.14
C ALA A 221 -9.01 7.47 1.02
N LEU A 222 -8.60 6.22 0.78
CA LEU A 222 -9.24 5.33 -0.20
C LEU A 222 -10.73 5.11 0.12
N THR A 223 -11.06 4.75 1.36
CA THR A 223 -12.47 4.59 1.79
C THR A 223 -13.30 5.84 1.58
N LEU A 224 -12.76 7.02 1.94
CA LEU A 224 -13.46 8.28 1.78
C LEU A 224 -13.70 8.60 0.30
N SER A 225 -12.76 8.26 -0.58
CA SER A 225 -12.94 8.37 -2.02
C SER A 225 -14.07 7.47 -2.53
N ASP A 226 -14.10 6.20 -2.12
CA ASP A 226 -15.15 5.25 -2.50
C ASP A 226 -16.55 5.71 -2.06
N LEU A 227 -16.63 6.37 -0.90
CA LEU A 227 -17.86 6.96 -0.36
C LEU A 227 -18.22 8.31 -0.99
N GLY A 228 -17.42 8.82 -1.95
CA GLY A 228 -17.63 10.12 -2.59
C GLY A 228 -17.32 11.32 -1.68
N ARG A 229 -16.71 11.12 -0.51
CA ARG A 229 -16.30 12.18 0.43
C ARG A 229 -14.93 12.75 0.05
N ILE A 230 -14.82 13.21 -1.19
CA ILE A 230 -13.56 13.53 -1.85
C ILE A 230 -12.74 14.61 -1.12
N LYS A 231 -13.38 15.63 -0.54
CA LYS A 231 -12.68 16.69 0.21
C LYS A 231 -11.91 16.14 1.41
N GLU A 232 -12.48 15.15 2.09
CA GLU A 232 -11.84 14.53 3.26
C GLU A 232 -10.78 13.52 2.84
N ALA A 233 -11.04 12.77 1.75
CA ALA A 233 -10.05 11.88 1.14
C ALA A 233 -8.79 12.65 0.71
N ASN A 234 -8.97 13.78 0.05
CA ASN A 234 -7.90 14.68 -0.38
C ASN A 234 -7.01 15.11 0.78
N GLU A 235 -7.63 15.45 1.91
CA GLU A 235 -6.93 15.93 3.08
C GLU A 235 -6.24 14.81 3.87
N ALA A 236 -6.83 13.61 3.92
CA ALA A 236 -6.15 12.42 4.42
C ALA A 236 -4.92 12.06 3.55
N ASN A 237 -5.05 12.15 2.23
CA ASN A 237 -3.94 11.97 1.29
C ASN A 237 -2.84 13.03 1.48
N ARG A 238 -3.20 14.31 1.67
CA ARG A 238 -2.25 15.39 1.96
C ARG A 238 -1.43 15.12 3.23
N LEU A 239 -2.10 14.69 4.30
CA LEU A 239 -1.44 14.31 5.54
C LEU A 239 -0.54 13.08 5.35
N ALA A 240 -1.04 12.04 4.67
CA ALA A 240 -0.24 10.85 4.38
C ALA A 240 1.03 11.21 3.59
N ALA A 241 0.92 12.11 2.60
CA ALA A 241 2.04 12.58 1.79
C ALA A 241 3.06 13.39 2.61
N SER A 242 2.59 14.12 3.62
CA SER A 242 3.48 14.86 4.54
C SER A 242 4.29 13.94 5.45
N PHE A 243 3.75 12.77 5.81
CA PHE A 243 4.45 11.78 6.64
C PHE A 243 5.29 10.81 5.81
N ASN A 244 4.88 10.51 4.58
CA ASN A 244 5.62 9.67 3.66
C ASN A 244 5.71 10.32 2.27
N PRO A 245 6.70 11.21 2.05
CA PRO A 245 6.87 11.92 0.79
C PRO A 245 7.51 11.07 -0.33
N ARG A 246 7.71 9.76 -0.08
CA ARG A 246 8.35 8.83 -0.99
C ARG A 246 7.47 7.62 -1.32
N ASP A 247 6.15 7.74 -1.17
CA ASP A 247 5.22 6.67 -1.55
C ASP A 247 4.43 7.07 -2.80
N PRO A 248 4.63 6.39 -3.94
CA PRO A 248 3.99 6.75 -5.19
C PRO A 248 2.45 6.60 -5.12
N ASP A 249 1.93 5.62 -4.37
CA ASP A 249 0.48 5.39 -4.26
C ASP A 249 -0.21 6.56 -3.56
N ILE A 250 0.43 7.16 -2.55
CA ILE A 250 -0.12 8.32 -1.85
C ILE A 250 -0.31 9.47 -2.83
N PHE A 251 0.71 9.78 -3.62
CA PHE A 251 0.65 10.88 -4.59
C PHE A 251 -0.31 10.57 -5.74
N ASN A 252 -0.42 9.32 -6.17
CA ASN A 252 -1.42 8.89 -7.14
C ASN A 252 -2.86 9.11 -6.62
N ASN A 253 -3.15 8.66 -5.40
CA ASN A 253 -4.47 8.83 -4.78
C ASN A 253 -4.77 10.29 -4.47
N PHE A 254 -3.75 11.06 -4.09
CA PHE A 254 -3.86 12.50 -3.90
C PHE A 254 -4.21 13.19 -5.22
N GLY A 255 -3.53 12.84 -6.31
CA GLY A 255 -3.84 13.32 -7.66
C GLY A 255 -5.27 13.00 -8.09
N ASN A 256 -5.74 11.76 -7.84
CA ASN A 256 -7.12 11.36 -8.14
C ASN A 256 -8.15 12.21 -7.37
N SER A 257 -7.86 12.49 -6.10
CA SER A 257 -8.73 13.33 -5.25
C SER A 257 -8.76 14.78 -5.76
N LEU A 258 -7.60 15.34 -6.09
CA LEU A 258 -7.46 16.69 -6.65
C LEU A 258 -8.17 16.84 -7.99
N LEU A 259 -8.02 15.86 -8.88
CA LEU A 259 -8.70 15.83 -10.17
C LEU A 259 -10.23 15.83 -10.01
N THR A 260 -10.74 15.03 -9.07
CA THR A 260 -12.18 14.99 -8.76
C THR A 260 -12.69 16.29 -8.14
N LEU A 261 -11.81 17.06 -7.50
CA LEU A 261 -12.09 18.41 -6.99
C LEU A 261 -11.85 19.51 -8.03
N GLU A 262 -11.56 19.17 -9.29
CA GLU A 262 -11.28 20.10 -10.38
C GLU A 262 -10.00 20.94 -10.17
N HIS A 263 -9.06 20.43 -9.38
CA HIS A 263 -7.74 21.03 -9.15
C HIS A 263 -6.69 20.42 -10.09
N ASP A 264 -6.89 20.56 -11.40
CA ASP A 264 -6.12 19.84 -12.44
C ASP A 264 -4.60 20.05 -12.36
N ASN A 265 -4.15 21.29 -12.11
CA ASN A 265 -2.71 21.59 -12.04
C ASN A 265 -2.02 20.93 -10.85
N ASP A 266 -2.70 20.88 -9.71
CA ASP A 266 -2.19 20.20 -8.52
C ASP A 266 -2.19 18.68 -8.72
N ALA A 267 -3.22 18.14 -9.40
CA ALA A 267 -3.27 16.74 -9.78
C ALA A 267 -2.10 16.35 -10.69
N LEU A 268 -1.79 17.16 -11.71
CA LEU A 268 -0.62 16.97 -12.57
C LEU A 268 0.70 16.95 -11.76
N ALA A 269 0.84 17.86 -10.78
CA ALA A 269 2.02 17.89 -9.92
C ALA A 269 2.14 16.63 -9.05
N ALA A 270 1.01 16.15 -8.49
CA ALA A 270 0.95 14.93 -7.70
C ALA A 270 1.30 13.68 -8.54
N TYR A 271 0.73 13.54 -9.74
CA TYR A 271 1.06 12.40 -10.62
C TYR A 271 2.52 12.42 -11.06
N ARG A 272 3.08 13.59 -11.41
CA ARG A 272 4.51 13.70 -11.73
C ARG A 272 5.39 13.34 -10.54
N LYS A 273 4.97 13.69 -9.32
CA LYS A 273 5.68 13.30 -8.10
C LYS A 273 5.65 11.79 -7.90
N ALA A 274 4.50 11.14 -8.07
CA ALA A 274 4.38 9.68 -8.03
C ALA A 274 5.32 9.00 -9.04
N ILE A 275 5.29 9.42 -10.31
CA ILE A 275 6.17 8.89 -11.38
C ILE A 275 7.66 9.12 -11.07
N SER A 276 8.01 10.26 -10.47
CA SER A 276 9.41 10.53 -10.09
C SER A 276 9.92 9.64 -8.96
N ILE A 277 9.02 9.10 -8.14
CA ILE A 277 9.34 8.18 -7.06
C ILE A 277 9.44 6.75 -7.62
N ASP A 278 8.46 6.36 -8.42
CA ASP A 278 8.38 5.05 -9.05
C ASP A 278 7.93 5.16 -10.52
N PRO A 279 8.87 5.03 -11.47
CA PRO A 279 8.58 5.03 -12.91
C PRO A 279 7.79 3.80 -13.40
N ASP A 280 7.57 2.77 -12.58
CA ASP A 280 6.84 1.57 -12.98
C ASP A 280 5.33 1.66 -12.66
N THR A 281 4.81 2.88 -12.47
CA THR A 281 3.42 3.18 -12.07
C THR A 281 2.47 3.36 -13.25
N ASP A 282 2.05 2.24 -13.87
CA ASP A 282 1.16 2.19 -15.05
C ASP A 282 -0.12 3.06 -14.93
N ASN A 283 -0.86 2.92 -13.83
CA ASN A 283 -2.11 3.64 -13.57
C ASN A 283 -1.88 5.15 -13.44
N THR A 284 -0.74 5.55 -12.87
CA THR A 284 -0.38 6.96 -12.68
C THR A 284 -0.04 7.63 -14.02
N TYR A 285 0.68 6.94 -14.91
CA TYR A 285 0.88 7.41 -16.28
C TYR A 285 -0.44 7.60 -17.03
N ASN A 286 -1.36 6.63 -16.93
CA ASN A 286 -2.67 6.78 -17.56
C ASN A 286 -3.48 7.95 -16.97
N ALA A 287 -3.47 8.14 -15.65
CA ALA A 287 -4.16 9.25 -15.00
C ALA A 287 -3.56 10.61 -15.41
N LEU A 288 -2.23 10.71 -15.48
CA LEU A 288 -1.53 11.89 -16.00
C LEU A 288 -1.92 12.18 -17.46
N GLY A 289 -1.93 11.15 -18.31
CA GLY A 289 -2.32 11.25 -19.71
C GLY A 289 -3.77 11.71 -19.89
N TYR A 290 -4.67 11.25 -19.01
CA TYR A 290 -6.07 11.69 -19.01
C TYR A 290 -6.19 13.20 -18.77
N VAL A 291 -5.55 13.72 -17.72
CA VAL A 291 -5.60 15.17 -17.42
C VAL A 291 -4.93 16.00 -18.52
N LEU A 292 -3.84 15.51 -19.12
CA LEU A 292 -3.20 16.20 -20.24
C LEU A 292 -4.12 16.23 -21.48
N SER A 293 -4.83 15.13 -21.74
CA SER A 293 -5.78 15.03 -22.85
C SER A 293 -6.97 15.97 -22.67
N THR A 294 -7.51 16.13 -21.45
CA THR A 294 -8.61 17.08 -21.19
C THR A 294 -8.14 18.52 -21.36
N GLN A 295 -6.85 18.81 -21.14
CA GLN A 295 -6.22 20.10 -21.42
C GLN A 295 -5.83 20.30 -22.90
N GLY A 296 -6.14 19.34 -23.80
CA GLY A 296 -5.79 19.41 -25.21
C GLY A 296 -4.31 19.17 -25.53
N LYS A 297 -3.51 18.72 -24.55
CA LYS A 297 -2.09 18.39 -24.72
C LYS A 297 -1.94 16.94 -25.20
N PHE A 298 -2.50 16.64 -26.37
CA PHE A 298 -2.64 15.26 -26.83
C PHE A 298 -1.32 14.56 -27.10
N ASP A 299 -0.29 15.26 -27.61
CA ASP A 299 1.04 14.68 -27.80
C ASP A 299 1.67 14.20 -26.48
N GLU A 300 1.60 15.01 -25.40
CA GLU A 300 2.09 14.60 -24.07
C GLU A 300 1.25 13.45 -23.51
N ALA A 301 -0.08 13.49 -23.69
CA ALA A 301 -0.99 12.44 -23.27
C ALA A 301 -0.68 11.10 -23.96
N ILE A 302 -0.42 11.11 -25.27
CA ILE A 302 -0.03 9.92 -26.04
C ILE A 302 1.24 9.28 -25.47
N GLN A 303 2.24 10.09 -25.09
CA GLN A 303 3.46 9.55 -24.47
C GLN A 303 3.15 8.90 -23.12
N CYS A 304 2.32 9.54 -22.30
CA CYS A 304 1.91 8.97 -21.01
C CYS A 304 1.18 7.63 -21.19
N TYR A 305 0.21 7.54 -22.11
CA TYR A 305 -0.49 6.28 -22.36
C TYR A 305 0.42 5.19 -22.92
N ARG A 306 1.43 5.55 -23.74
CA ARG A 306 2.42 4.59 -24.23
C ARG A 306 3.31 4.04 -23.11
N GLU A 307 3.75 4.88 -22.17
CA GLU A 307 4.48 4.40 -20.98
C GLU A 307 3.59 3.52 -20.08
N ALA A 308 2.32 3.89 -19.87
CA ALA A 308 1.37 3.03 -19.15
C ALA A 308 1.25 1.62 -19.78
N ILE A 309 1.11 1.56 -21.11
CA ILE A 309 1.04 0.29 -21.87
C ILE A 309 2.36 -0.47 -21.83
N LYS A 310 3.49 0.22 -21.87
CA LYS A 310 4.82 -0.41 -21.78
C LYS A 310 5.02 -1.06 -20.42
N ASN A 311 4.59 -0.39 -19.35
CA ASN A 311 4.68 -0.90 -17.98
C ASN A 311 3.70 -2.06 -17.76
N ASN A 312 2.49 -1.96 -18.31
CA ASN A 312 1.49 -3.03 -18.22
C ASN A 312 0.62 -3.15 -19.49
N PRO A 313 0.97 -4.05 -20.42
CA PRO A 313 0.28 -4.16 -21.71
C PRO A 313 -1.06 -4.90 -21.64
N ASN A 314 -1.44 -5.43 -20.47
CA ASN A 314 -2.65 -6.24 -20.32
C ASN A 314 -3.88 -5.41 -19.91
N ILE A 315 -3.70 -4.12 -19.62
CA ILE A 315 -4.79 -3.22 -19.24
C ILE A 315 -5.42 -2.63 -20.50
N ASP A 316 -6.62 -3.07 -20.82
CA ASP A 316 -7.34 -2.77 -22.05
C ASP A 316 -7.64 -1.27 -22.19
N TYR A 317 -8.16 -0.62 -21.14
CA TYR A 317 -8.63 0.77 -21.22
C TYR A 317 -7.52 1.78 -21.51
N PHE A 318 -6.24 1.45 -21.26
CA PHE A 318 -5.11 2.29 -21.70
C PHE A 318 -5.09 2.48 -23.22
N TYR A 319 -5.43 1.43 -23.97
CA TYR A 319 -5.50 1.49 -25.43
C TYR A 319 -6.68 2.33 -25.93
N ASN A 320 -7.81 2.34 -25.21
CA ASN A 320 -8.95 3.20 -25.55
C ASN A 320 -8.58 4.69 -25.38
N ASN A 321 -7.92 5.02 -24.27
CA ASN A 321 -7.45 6.38 -23.99
C ASN A 321 -6.40 6.84 -25.01
N LEU A 322 -5.45 5.97 -25.35
CA LEU A 322 -4.48 6.21 -26.43
C LEU A 322 -5.18 6.48 -27.76
N GLY A 323 -6.14 5.63 -28.14
CA GLY A 323 -6.90 5.80 -29.38
C GLY A 323 -7.65 7.13 -29.44
N ASN A 324 -8.26 7.55 -28.32
CA ASN A 324 -8.93 8.86 -28.23
C ASN A 324 -7.97 10.02 -28.49
N ALA A 325 -6.80 10.02 -27.85
CA ALA A 325 -5.81 11.08 -28.06
C ALA A 325 -5.23 11.07 -29.48
N LEU A 326 -5.00 9.89 -30.08
CA LEU A 326 -4.51 9.75 -31.46
C LEU A 326 -5.51 10.27 -32.50
N VAL A 327 -6.81 10.14 -32.28
CA VAL A 327 -7.84 10.73 -33.15
C VAL A 327 -7.74 12.26 -33.16
N HIS A 328 -7.52 12.88 -32.00
CA HIS A 328 -7.35 14.33 -31.91
C HIS A 328 -6.10 14.83 -32.65
N GLU A 329 -5.02 14.04 -32.66
CA GLU A 329 -3.79 14.32 -33.41
C GLU A 329 -3.85 13.87 -34.88
N ASN A 330 -5.02 13.45 -35.39
CA ASN A 330 -5.22 12.95 -36.74
C ASN A 330 -4.29 11.77 -37.13
N LYS A 331 -3.82 11.00 -36.13
CA LYS A 331 -3.00 9.78 -36.31
C LYS A 331 -3.91 8.56 -36.49
N VAL A 332 -4.74 8.60 -37.54
CA VAL A 332 -5.90 7.71 -37.73
C VAL A 332 -5.52 6.22 -37.75
N ALA A 333 -4.44 5.85 -38.46
CA ALA A 333 -4.01 4.46 -38.54
C ALA A 333 -3.59 3.88 -37.18
N GLU A 334 -2.84 4.66 -36.39
CA GLU A 334 -2.45 4.27 -35.03
C GLU A 334 -3.66 4.21 -34.09
N ALA A 335 -4.61 5.13 -34.23
CA ALA A 335 -5.84 5.12 -33.44
C ALA A 335 -6.65 3.84 -33.68
N ILE A 336 -6.76 3.39 -34.95
CA ILE A 336 -7.41 2.13 -35.30
C ILE A 336 -6.69 0.94 -34.66
N ASP A 337 -5.35 0.90 -34.66
CA ASP A 337 -4.59 -0.18 -33.98
C ASP A 337 -4.89 -0.19 -32.47
N ALA A 338 -4.80 0.96 -31.81
CA ALA A 338 -5.07 1.09 -30.38
C ALA A 338 -6.49 0.62 -30.03
N TYR A 339 -7.51 1.12 -30.72
CA TYR A 339 -8.89 0.67 -30.50
C TYR A 339 -9.10 -0.82 -30.80
N THR A 340 -8.42 -1.37 -31.81
CA THR A 340 -8.51 -2.80 -32.13
C THR A 340 -7.92 -3.64 -30.99
N ARG A 341 -6.82 -3.20 -30.37
CA ARG A 341 -6.25 -3.86 -29.17
C ARG A 341 -7.20 -3.79 -27.97
N TYR A 342 -7.79 -2.62 -27.69
CA TYR A 342 -8.81 -2.46 -26.64
C TYR A 342 -9.95 -3.48 -26.82
N VAL A 343 -10.55 -3.52 -28.01
CA VAL A 343 -11.68 -4.42 -28.31
C VAL A 343 -11.29 -5.90 -28.25
N ARG A 344 -10.04 -6.25 -28.60
CA ARG A 344 -9.55 -7.63 -28.55
C ARG A 344 -9.27 -8.10 -27.13
N ALA A 345 -8.82 -7.19 -26.27
CA ALA A 345 -8.49 -7.50 -24.87
C ALA A 345 -9.75 -7.61 -23.98
N ALA A 346 -10.83 -6.90 -24.36
CA ALA A 346 -12.11 -7.02 -23.68
C ALA A 346 -12.70 -8.45 -23.79
N ASP A 347 -13.33 -8.93 -22.71
CA ASP A 347 -13.96 -10.25 -22.67
C ASP A 347 -15.05 -10.36 -23.77
N PRO A 348 -15.05 -11.39 -24.62
CA PRO A 348 -16.08 -11.59 -25.64
C PRO A 348 -17.52 -11.65 -25.10
N SER A 349 -17.69 -12.02 -23.83
CA SER A 349 -18.97 -12.03 -23.11
C SER A 349 -19.36 -10.65 -22.56
N GLU A 350 -18.39 -9.75 -22.35
CA GLU A 350 -18.62 -8.34 -22.08
C GLU A 350 -18.98 -7.62 -23.39
N ASN A 351 -20.21 -7.82 -23.85
CA ASN A 351 -20.77 -7.02 -24.93
C ASN A 351 -21.19 -5.63 -24.41
N SER A 352 -20.24 -4.89 -23.81
CA SER A 352 -20.52 -3.62 -23.16
C SER A 352 -20.89 -2.55 -24.20
N LYS A 353 -21.75 -1.59 -23.82
CA LYS A 353 -22.09 -0.44 -24.66
C LYS A 353 -20.85 0.32 -25.11
N GLU A 354 -19.79 0.32 -24.31
CA GLU A 354 -18.55 1.01 -24.62
C GLU A 354 -17.76 0.33 -25.74
N ILE A 355 -17.64 -1.00 -25.70
CA ILE A 355 -16.98 -1.78 -26.77
C ILE A 355 -17.71 -1.60 -28.10
N GLN A 356 -19.05 -1.52 -28.08
CA GLN A 356 -19.84 -1.27 -29.30
C GLN A 356 -19.60 0.14 -29.87
N LYS A 357 -19.49 1.17 -29.01
CA LYS A 357 -19.10 2.51 -29.46
C LYS A 357 -17.71 2.50 -30.10
N VAL A 358 -16.75 1.82 -29.49
CA VAL A 358 -15.38 1.76 -30.04
C VAL A 358 -15.34 0.99 -31.36
N LYS A 359 -16.07 -0.11 -31.50
CA LYS A 359 -16.24 -0.82 -32.80
C LYS A 359 -16.81 0.08 -33.89
N ALA A 360 -17.85 0.86 -33.56
CA ALA A 360 -18.43 1.83 -34.49
C ALA A 360 -17.41 2.92 -34.86
N LYS A 361 -16.63 3.42 -33.88
CA LYS A 361 -15.57 4.41 -34.10
C LYS A 361 -14.48 3.87 -35.03
N ILE A 362 -14.04 2.63 -34.85
CA ILE A 362 -13.11 1.96 -35.77
C ILE A 362 -13.67 1.94 -37.20
N GLN A 363 -14.94 1.58 -37.37
CA GLN A 363 -15.56 1.52 -38.69
C GLN A 363 -15.64 2.89 -39.36
N GLN A 364 -15.99 3.93 -38.61
CA GLN A 364 -16.02 5.31 -39.10
C GLN A 364 -14.63 5.79 -39.52
N LEU A 365 -13.61 5.56 -38.70
CA LEU A 365 -12.23 5.96 -39.01
C LEU A 365 -11.70 5.24 -40.24
N LYS A 366 -12.04 3.95 -40.44
CA LYS A 366 -11.69 3.19 -41.65
C LYS A 366 -12.35 3.71 -42.93
N GLN A 367 -13.53 4.32 -42.82
CA GLN A 367 -14.23 4.93 -43.96
C GLN A 367 -13.69 6.33 -44.31
N ALA A 368 -12.96 6.95 -43.39
CA ALA A 368 -12.39 8.29 -43.55
C ALA A 368 -10.95 8.28 -44.12
N ILE A 369 -10.34 7.09 -44.26
CA ILE A 369 -9.08 6.83 -44.97
C ILE A 369 -9.42 6.37 -46.38
#